data_AF-A0A4S2CZI0-F1
#
_entry.id   AF-A0A4S2CZI0-F1
#
_cell.length_a   1.000
_cell.length_b   1.000
_cell.length_c   1.000
_cell.angle_alpha   90.00
_cell.angle_beta   90.00
_cell.angle_gamma   90.00
#
_symmetry.space_group_name_H-M   'P 1'
#
loop_
_entity.id
_entity.type
_entity.pdbx_description
1 polymer ?
#
loop_
_entity_poly.entity_id
_entity_poly.type
_entity_poly.pdbx_seq_one_letter_code
_entity_poly.pdbx_strand_id
1 'polypeptide(L)'
;MDRKPHCGFAEGGFRMIQKRSGPGGNRGHAHAGRLGARQVYGKISRNGARLPDDWRSRLPDPKSYYRKRVAKLGKAPHDGWAQGQCPFHEDRNASLSVNLRHGGWTCFAGCDSGDLVSFHMRYTGLSFKAAARELLGLRS
;
A
#
# COMPACT_ATOMS: atom_id res chain seq x y z
N MET A 1 -18.86 -32.47 12.71
CA MET A 1 -19.95 -31.63 12.16
C MET A 1 -20.22 -30.50 13.14
N ASP A 2 -19.41 -29.46 13.03
CA ASP A 2 -19.39 -28.30 13.91
C ASP A 2 -20.68 -27.47 13.76
N ARG A 3 -21.41 -27.34 14.87
CA ARG A 3 -22.66 -26.57 14.95
C ARG A 3 -22.34 -25.09 15.16
N LYS A 4 -22.78 -24.27 14.21
CA LYS A 4 -22.88 -22.81 14.28
C LYS A 4 -24.02 -22.40 15.24
N PRO A 5 -23.82 -21.46 16.18
CA PRO A 5 -24.93 -20.79 16.83
C PRO A 5 -25.22 -19.40 16.24
N HIS A 6 -26.40 -19.33 15.62
CA HIS A 6 -27.46 -18.32 15.65
C HIS A 6 -27.17 -16.84 15.93
N CYS A 7 -27.65 -16.03 14.99
CA CYS A 7 -27.96 -14.60 15.06
C CYS A 7 -29.22 -14.39 15.93
N GLY A 8 -29.18 -13.41 16.84
CA GLY A 8 -30.35 -12.93 17.57
C GLY A 8 -30.44 -11.41 17.46
N PHE A 9 -31.53 -10.93 16.87
CA PHE A 9 -31.94 -9.52 16.88
C PHE A 9 -32.88 -9.30 18.08
N ALA A 10 -32.64 -8.24 18.84
CA ALA A 10 -33.56 -7.78 19.89
C ALA A 10 -33.81 -6.28 19.70
N GLU A 11 -35.07 -5.97 19.46
CA GLU A 11 -35.67 -4.65 19.33
C GLU A 11 -35.92 -4.09 20.75
N GLY A 12 -35.78 -2.78 20.96
CA GLY A 12 -36.28 -2.19 22.20
C GLY A 12 -35.88 -0.74 22.50
N GLY A 13 -36.88 0.14 22.46
CA GLY A 13 -37.14 1.04 23.59
C GLY A 13 -36.61 2.48 23.51
N PHE A 14 -37.46 3.39 23.05
CA PHE A 14 -37.38 4.84 23.27
C PHE A 14 -37.34 5.19 24.77
N ARG A 15 -36.42 6.07 25.20
CA ARG A 15 -36.64 6.89 26.40
C ARG A 15 -35.94 8.26 26.34
N MET A 16 -36.80 9.26 26.18
CA MET A 16 -36.70 10.67 26.57
C MET A 16 -35.35 11.22 27.07
N ILE A 17 -34.81 12.15 26.27
CA ILE A 17 -33.86 13.19 26.67
C ILE A 17 -34.52 14.18 27.65
N GLN A 18 -34.30 14.00 28.95
CA GLN A 18 -34.62 15.03 29.94
C GLN A 18 -33.47 16.03 30.07
N LYS A 19 -33.83 17.27 29.74
CA LYS A 19 -33.05 18.50 29.85
C LYS A 19 -32.73 18.73 31.32
N ARG A 20 -31.44 18.84 31.66
CA ARG A 20 -30.99 19.34 32.97
C ARG A 20 -30.12 20.57 32.73
N SER A 21 -30.74 21.72 32.94
CA SER A 21 -30.06 23.01 33.09
C SER A 21 -29.31 23.02 34.41
N GLY A 22 -28.04 23.45 34.39
CA GLY A 22 -27.19 23.72 35.55
C GLY A 22 -26.36 24.98 35.33
N PRO A 23 -25.94 25.68 36.39
CA PRO A 23 -25.77 27.13 36.41
C PRO A 23 -24.39 27.60 35.94
N GLY A 24 -24.32 28.88 35.57
CA GLY A 24 -23.11 29.53 35.07
C GLY A 24 -22.00 29.73 36.10
N GLY A 25 -20.84 30.12 35.58
CA GLY A 25 -19.73 30.71 36.31
C GLY A 25 -18.43 29.92 36.24
N ASN A 26 -17.52 30.30 35.33
CA ASN A 26 -16.26 30.98 35.67
C ASN A 26 -15.30 31.02 34.47
N ARG A 27 -14.89 32.24 34.11
CA ARG A 27 -13.84 32.53 33.14
C ARG A 27 -12.48 32.16 33.74
N GLY A 28 -12.09 30.89 33.63
CA GLY A 28 -10.72 30.45 33.84
C GLY A 28 -9.91 30.63 32.56
N HIS A 29 -9.03 31.64 32.52
CA HIS A 29 -7.96 31.74 31.54
C HIS A 29 -6.84 30.78 31.97
N ALA A 30 -7.01 29.51 31.63
CA ALA A 30 -5.96 28.52 31.82
C ALA A 30 -4.84 28.78 30.80
N HIS A 31 -3.74 29.38 31.25
CA HIS A 31 -2.48 29.36 30.52
C HIS A 31 -1.85 27.96 30.65
N ALA A 32 -2.49 26.95 30.06
CA ALA A 32 -1.89 25.63 29.90
C ALA A 32 -0.71 25.77 28.94
N GLY A 33 0.48 25.42 29.42
CA GLY A 33 1.75 25.53 28.72
C GLY A 33 1.66 25.05 27.27
N ARG A 34 2.30 25.82 26.38
CA ARG A 34 2.35 25.59 24.93
C ARG A 34 3.06 24.28 24.59
N LEU A 35 2.37 23.16 24.69
CA LEU A 35 2.68 21.98 23.91
C LEU A 35 1.49 21.73 22.99
N GLY A 36 1.49 22.44 21.85
CA GLY A 36 0.52 22.16 20.80
C GLY A 36 0.60 20.68 20.41
N ALA A 37 -0.54 20.08 20.06
CA ALA A 37 -0.64 18.67 19.65
C ALA A 37 0.40 18.25 18.59
N ARG A 38 0.88 19.23 17.81
CA ARG A 38 1.98 19.11 16.84
C ARG A 38 3.32 18.66 17.44
N GLN A 39 3.59 18.92 18.72
CA GLN A 39 4.79 18.44 19.43
C GLN A 39 4.66 16.99 19.90
N VAL A 40 3.45 16.56 20.25
CA VAL A 40 3.17 15.20 20.76
C VAL A 40 3.07 14.20 19.61
N TYR A 41 2.46 14.57 18.48
CA TYR A 41 2.30 13.70 17.31
C TYR A 41 3.31 13.97 16.17
N GLY A 42 4.08 15.06 16.21
CA GLY A 42 4.96 15.49 15.10
C GLY A 42 6.38 14.94 15.12
N LYS A 43 6.75 14.08 16.09
CA LYS A 43 8.11 13.53 16.22
C LYS A 43 8.28 12.11 15.71
N ILE A 44 7.34 11.58 14.91
CA ILE A 44 7.45 10.24 14.35
C ILE A 44 7.99 10.30 12.90
N SER A 45 9.24 9.83 12.78
CA SER A 45 9.97 9.40 11.58
C SER A 45 10.70 10.45 10.73
N ARG A 46 11.91 10.82 11.18
CA ARG A 46 12.97 11.44 10.35
C ARG A 46 13.49 10.53 9.21
N ASN A 47 13.09 9.26 9.17
CA ASN A 47 13.40 8.33 8.07
C ASN A 47 12.26 8.20 7.03
N GLY A 48 11.12 8.83 7.30
CA GLY A 48 9.90 8.73 6.50
C GLY A 48 9.64 9.95 5.62
N ALA A 49 10.65 10.52 4.95
CA ALA A 49 10.41 11.56 3.95
C ALA A 49 9.30 11.12 2.98
N ARG A 50 8.27 11.96 2.79
CA ARG A 50 7.19 11.68 1.83
C ARG A 50 7.80 11.44 0.44
N LEU A 51 7.17 10.56 -0.35
CA LEU A 51 7.51 10.47 -1.77
C LEU A 51 7.24 11.84 -2.42
N PRO A 52 8.06 12.28 -3.39
CA PRO A 52 7.75 13.45 -4.21
C PRO A 52 6.36 13.31 -4.84
N ASP A 53 5.67 14.41 -5.12
CA ASP A 53 4.33 14.37 -5.71
C ASP A 53 4.29 13.60 -7.05
N ASP A 54 5.24 13.91 -7.93
CA ASP A 54 5.40 13.31 -9.26
C ASP A 54 6.16 11.96 -9.25
N TRP A 55 6.20 11.24 -8.14
CA TRP A 55 7.03 10.03 -8.03
C TRP A 55 6.68 8.94 -9.05
N ARG A 56 5.41 8.83 -9.47
CA ARG A 56 4.99 7.80 -10.45
C ARG A 56 5.61 8.02 -11.83
N SER A 57 5.74 9.26 -12.26
CA SER A 57 6.34 9.62 -13.55
C SER A 57 7.85 9.39 -13.60
N ARG A 58 8.48 9.22 -12.43
CA ARG A 58 9.92 9.01 -12.25
C ARG A 58 10.30 7.54 -12.12
N LEU A 59 9.34 6.62 -12.23
CA LEU A 59 9.60 5.19 -12.21
C LEU A 59 10.50 4.76 -13.38
N PRO A 60 11.33 3.72 -13.21
CA PRO A 60 12.17 3.23 -14.29
C PRO A 60 11.33 2.63 -15.42
N ASP A 61 11.88 2.65 -16.63
CA ASP A 61 11.29 1.99 -17.79
C ASP A 61 10.94 0.52 -17.47
N PRO A 62 9.65 0.11 -17.57
CA PRO A 62 9.22 -1.23 -17.22
C PRO A 62 9.95 -2.32 -18.02
N LYS A 63 10.22 -2.07 -19.30
CA LYS A 63 10.94 -3.00 -20.16
C LYS A 63 12.34 -3.29 -19.62
N SER A 64 13.11 -2.25 -19.35
CA SER A 64 14.47 -2.35 -18.80
C SER A 64 14.47 -2.95 -17.41
N TYR A 65 13.45 -2.66 -16.61
CA TYR A 65 13.30 -3.22 -15.26
C TYR A 65 13.06 -4.74 -15.28
N TYR A 66 12.08 -5.21 -16.07
CA TYR A 66 11.73 -6.64 -16.12
C TYR A 66 12.79 -7.49 -16.81
N ARG A 67 13.43 -6.99 -17.87
CA ARG A 67 14.51 -7.73 -18.56
C ARG A 67 15.68 -8.10 -17.66
N LYS A 68 15.90 -7.35 -16.56
CA LYS A 68 16.96 -7.63 -15.58
C LYS A 68 16.56 -8.65 -14.51
N ARG A 69 15.26 -8.91 -14.33
CA ARG A 69 14.72 -9.67 -13.17
C ARG A 69 13.91 -10.90 -13.56
N VAL A 70 13.40 -10.95 -14.79
CA VAL A 70 12.58 -12.05 -15.30
C VAL A 70 13.42 -12.88 -16.27
N ALA A 71 13.66 -14.14 -15.93
CA ALA A 71 14.37 -15.07 -16.78
C ALA A 71 13.50 -15.51 -17.96
N LYS A 72 14.15 -15.80 -19.11
CA LYS A 72 13.49 -16.24 -20.36
C LYS A 72 12.33 -15.35 -20.81
N LEU A 73 12.43 -14.04 -20.55
CA LEU A 73 11.42 -13.08 -20.96
C LEU A 73 11.34 -12.98 -22.49
N GLY A 74 10.19 -13.32 -23.05
CA GLY A 74 9.91 -13.27 -24.48
C GLY A 74 9.83 -11.85 -25.05
N LYS A 75 9.62 -11.76 -26.36
CA LYS A 75 9.31 -10.49 -27.02
C LYS A 75 7.86 -10.12 -26.70
N ALA A 76 7.63 -8.84 -26.38
CA ALA A 76 6.27 -8.32 -26.29
C ALA A 76 5.68 -8.11 -27.70
N PRO A 77 4.42 -8.54 -27.95
CA PRO A 77 3.64 -8.12 -29.12
C PRO A 77 3.20 -6.66 -28.98
N HIS A 78 2.35 -6.21 -29.90
CA HIS A 78 1.84 -4.84 -29.99
C HIS A 78 1.15 -4.32 -28.71
N ASP A 79 0.51 -5.21 -27.94
CA ASP A 79 -0.16 -4.89 -26.67
C ASP A 79 0.82 -4.65 -25.50
N GLY A 80 2.10 -5.03 -25.67
CA GLY A 80 3.17 -4.82 -24.70
C GLY A 80 3.35 -5.92 -23.66
N TRP A 81 2.50 -6.95 -23.62
CA TRP A 81 2.64 -8.07 -22.68
C TRP A 81 3.69 -9.06 -23.14
N ALA A 82 4.59 -9.47 -22.25
CA ALA A 82 5.59 -10.51 -22.49
C ALA A 82 5.52 -11.56 -21.40
N GLN A 83 5.68 -12.82 -21.78
CA GLN A 83 5.73 -13.94 -20.85
C GLN A 83 7.16 -14.33 -20.51
N GLY A 84 7.38 -14.76 -19.27
CA GLY A 84 8.67 -15.23 -18.77
C GLY A 84 8.50 -16.08 -17.51
N GLN A 85 9.62 -16.56 -16.97
CA GLN A 85 9.61 -17.35 -15.74
C GLN A 85 9.37 -16.47 -14.52
N CYS A 86 8.43 -16.85 -13.67
CA CYS A 86 8.16 -16.15 -12.43
C CYS A 86 9.35 -16.30 -11.46
N PRO A 87 9.89 -15.21 -10.90
CA PRO A 87 10.97 -15.29 -9.91
C PRO A 87 10.47 -15.61 -8.49
N PHE A 88 9.16 -15.66 -8.26
CA PHE A 88 8.56 -15.83 -6.92
C PHE A 88 8.27 -17.29 -6.56
N HIS A 89 8.43 -18.21 -7.50
CA HIS A 89 8.32 -19.65 -7.28
C HIS A 89 9.21 -20.38 -8.30
N GLU A 90 9.39 -21.69 -8.12
CA GLU A 90 10.09 -22.49 -9.13
C GLU A 90 9.21 -22.65 -10.38
N ASP A 91 9.47 -21.82 -11.40
CA ASP A 91 8.70 -21.80 -12.62
C ASP A 91 9.43 -22.51 -13.78
N ARG A 92 8.86 -23.63 -14.21
CA ARG A 92 9.34 -24.37 -15.40
C ARG A 92 8.67 -23.92 -16.69
N ASN A 93 7.50 -23.29 -16.61
CA ASN A 93 6.66 -22.98 -17.77
C ASN A 93 6.16 -21.54 -17.69
N ALA A 94 6.95 -20.61 -18.25
CA ALA A 94 6.77 -19.16 -18.28
C ALA A 94 5.36 -18.64 -17.86
N SER A 95 5.10 -18.65 -16.55
CA SER A 95 3.77 -18.42 -15.96
C SER A 95 3.51 -16.96 -15.62
N LEU A 96 4.56 -16.13 -15.68
CA LEU A 96 4.50 -14.71 -15.41
C LEU A 96 4.30 -13.95 -16.72
N SER A 97 3.25 -13.13 -16.78
CA SER A 97 3.04 -12.14 -17.83
C SER A 97 3.30 -10.74 -17.29
N VAL A 98 4.13 -9.96 -17.98
CA VAL A 98 4.48 -8.58 -17.62
C VAL A 98 4.23 -7.65 -18.79
N ASN A 99 3.66 -6.48 -18.56
CA ASN A 99 3.50 -5.47 -19.57
C ASN A 99 4.70 -4.52 -19.59
N LEU A 100 5.45 -4.54 -20.68
CA LEU A 100 6.67 -3.77 -20.86
C LEU A 100 6.41 -2.28 -21.15
N ARG A 101 5.15 -1.84 -21.30
CA ARG A 101 4.76 -0.44 -21.54
C ARG A 101 4.31 0.26 -20.27
N HIS A 102 3.34 -0.31 -19.54
CA HIS A 102 2.77 0.32 -18.34
C HIS A 102 3.26 -0.31 -17.02
N GLY A 103 3.99 -1.42 -17.09
CA GLY A 103 4.58 -2.07 -15.91
C GLY A 103 3.64 -2.96 -15.11
N GLY A 104 2.50 -3.35 -15.66
CA GLY A 104 1.62 -4.33 -15.03
C GLY A 104 2.23 -5.73 -15.03
N TRP A 105 1.86 -6.57 -14.09
CA TRP A 105 2.25 -7.97 -14.05
C TRP A 105 1.17 -8.86 -13.46
N THR A 106 1.15 -10.11 -13.91
CA THR A 106 0.26 -11.15 -13.40
C THR A 106 0.97 -12.50 -13.47
N CYS A 107 0.97 -13.22 -12.36
CA CYS A 107 1.41 -14.62 -12.33
C CYS A 107 0.19 -15.55 -12.38
N PHE A 108 0.09 -16.39 -13.40
CA PHE A 108 -1.03 -17.32 -13.57
C PHE A 108 -0.94 -18.57 -12.67
N ALA A 109 0.21 -18.78 -12.01
CA ALA A 109 0.39 -19.86 -11.03
C ALA A 109 -0.09 -19.50 -9.60
N GLY A 110 -0.68 -18.31 -9.42
CA GLY A 110 -1.28 -17.91 -8.14
C GLY A 110 -0.36 -17.13 -7.19
N CYS A 111 0.73 -16.53 -7.69
CA CYS A 111 1.57 -15.68 -6.84
C CYS A 111 0.86 -14.38 -6.46
N ASP A 112 0.67 -13.46 -7.41
CA ASP A 112 -0.16 -12.24 -7.31
C ASP A 112 -0.19 -11.57 -8.71
N SER A 113 -0.82 -10.40 -8.76
CA SER A 113 -0.77 -9.45 -9.86
C SER A 113 -0.68 -8.02 -9.33
N GLY A 114 -0.34 -7.05 -10.20
CA GLY A 114 -0.38 -5.63 -9.87
C GLY A 114 0.51 -4.80 -10.77
N ASP A 115 1.06 -3.71 -10.22
CA ASP A 115 1.92 -2.77 -10.93
C ASP A 115 3.43 -3.00 -10.66
N LEU A 116 4.27 -2.18 -11.30
CA LEU A 116 5.72 -2.28 -11.22
C LEU A 116 6.24 -2.18 -9.77
N VAL A 117 5.61 -1.34 -8.95
CA VAL A 117 5.95 -1.18 -7.53
C VAL A 117 5.54 -2.41 -6.74
N SER A 118 4.34 -2.97 -6.97
CA SER A 118 3.92 -4.18 -6.27
C SER A 118 4.80 -5.38 -6.63
N PHE A 119 5.26 -5.49 -7.88
CA PHE A 119 6.26 -6.47 -8.28
C PHE A 119 7.56 -6.26 -7.50
N HIS A 120 8.05 -5.03 -7.44
CA HIS A 120 9.29 -4.71 -6.74
C HIS A 120 9.19 -5.00 -5.24
N MET A 121 8.07 -4.66 -4.59
CA MET A 121 7.78 -5.01 -3.21
C MET A 121 7.84 -6.52 -2.98
N ARG A 122 7.21 -7.30 -3.86
CA ARG A 122 7.25 -8.78 -3.78
C ARG A 122 8.68 -9.31 -3.96
N TYR A 123 9.44 -8.70 -4.86
CA TYR A 123 10.81 -9.10 -5.18
C TYR A 123 11.82 -8.78 -4.08
N THR A 124 11.65 -7.67 -3.36
CA THR A 124 12.60 -7.23 -2.32
C THR A 124 12.10 -7.45 -0.89
N GLY A 125 10.81 -7.74 -0.70
CA GLY A 125 10.17 -7.79 0.62
C GLY A 125 9.99 -6.42 1.27
N LEU A 126 10.21 -5.32 0.54
CA LEU A 126 10.09 -3.96 1.07
C LEU A 126 8.64 -3.49 1.17
N SER A 127 8.39 -2.61 2.13
CA SER A 127 7.14 -1.83 2.18
C SER A 127 7.01 -0.94 0.95
N PHE A 128 5.78 -0.59 0.58
CA PHE A 128 5.48 0.27 -0.58
C PHE A 128 6.37 1.51 -0.68
N LYS A 129 6.51 2.24 0.44
CA LYS A 129 7.29 3.48 0.46
C LYS A 129 8.77 3.23 0.25
N ALA A 130 9.32 2.17 0.83
CA ALA A 130 10.72 1.80 0.66
C ALA A 130 10.98 1.33 -0.78
N ALA A 131 10.11 0.46 -1.31
CA ALA A 131 10.17 -0.02 -2.69
C ALA A 131 10.09 1.13 -3.70
N ALA A 132 9.15 2.06 -3.55
CA ALA A 132 9.04 3.23 -4.42
C ALA A 132 10.30 4.09 -4.35
N ARG A 133 10.86 4.34 -3.16
CA ARG A 133 12.12 5.10 -3.03
C ARG A 133 13.30 4.41 -3.71
N GLU A 134 13.39 3.09 -3.62
CA GLU A 134 14.43 2.31 -4.28
C GLU A 134 14.32 2.40 -5.80
N LEU A 135 13.10 2.27 -6.35
CA LEU A 135 12.83 2.44 -7.78
C LEU A 135 13.20 3.84 -8.29
N LEU A 136 13.07 4.87 -7.43
CA LEU A 136 13.44 6.25 -7.72
C LEU A 136 14.93 6.54 -7.55
N GLY A 137 15.74 5.58 -7.09
CA GLY A 137 17.14 5.79 -6.74
C GLY A 137 17.36 6.65 -5.50
N LEU A 138 16.31 6.90 -4.70
CA LEU A 138 16.35 7.69 -3.45
C LEU A 138 16.81 6.83 -2.26
N ARG A 139 17.97 6.17 -2.44
CA ARG A 139 18.61 5.36 -1.40
C ARG A 139 18.93 6.26 -0.20
N SER A 140 18.44 5.88 0.99
CA SER A 140 18.84 6.52 2.26
C SER A 140 20.28 6.18 2.58
#